data_AF-A0A959M128-F1
#
_entry.id   AF-A0A959M128-F1
#
_cell.length_a   1.000
_cell.length_b   1.000
_cell.length_c   1.000
_cell.angle_alpha   90.00
_cell.angle_beta   90.00
_cell.angle_gamma   90.00
#
_symmetry.space_group_name_H-M   'P 1'
#
loop_
_entity.id
_entity.type
_entity.pdbx_description
1 polymer ?
#
loop_
_entity_poly.entity_id
_entity_poly.type
_entity_poly.pdbx_seq_one_letter_code
_entity_poly.pdbx_strand_id
1 'polypeptide(L)'
;MSALKIRSELHELIDQVDERFLRAVYLMVSTYQGKDPIIGYDLDGRPRTASELTDILENEVALARRGEYITIEAFQKESAQWGKPTK
;
A
#
# COMPACT_ATOMS: atom_id res chain seq x y z
N MET A 1 17.21 13.46 22.67
CA MET A 1 17.61 12.02 22.70
C MET A 1 17.62 11.50 21.27
N SER A 2 18.57 10.63 20.91
CA SER A 2 18.58 10.00 19.57
C SER A 2 17.53 8.89 19.49
N ALA A 3 17.03 8.61 18.29
CA ALA A 3 16.09 7.51 18.05
C ALA A 3 16.63 6.15 18.51
N LEU A 4 17.94 5.93 18.38
CA LEU A 4 18.62 4.72 18.86
C LEU A 4 18.49 4.54 20.38
N LYS A 5 18.67 5.63 21.15
CA LYS A 5 18.58 5.58 22.60
C LYS A 5 17.15 5.30 23.07
N ILE A 6 16.17 5.95 22.44
CA ILE A 6 14.74 5.72 22.72
C ILE A 6 14.36 4.26 22.44
N ARG A 7 14.84 3.69 21.33
CA ARG A 7 14.52 2.30 20.96
C ARG A 7 15.11 1.28 21.94
N SER A 8 16.32 1.53 22.43
CA SER A 8 16.97 0.67 23.44
C SER A 8 16.21 0.70 24.77
N GLU A 9 15.90 1.89 25.28
CA GLU A 9 15.19 2.05 26.55
C GLU A 9 13.75 1.48 26.49
N LEU A 10 13.09 1.58 25.33
CA LEU A 10 11.76 1.01 25.15
C LEU A 10 11.75 -0.52 25.18
N HIS A 11 12.76 -1.18 24.59
CA HIS A 11 12.88 -2.64 24.65
C HIS A 11 13.02 -3.14 26.09
N GLU A 12 13.88 -2.50 26.89
CA GLU A 12 14.05 -2.86 28.31
C GLU A 12 12.76 -2.66 29.13
N LEU A 13 12.02 -1.58 28.85
CA LEU A 13 10.74 -1.32 29.52
C LEU A 13 9.68 -2.37 29.16
N ILE A 14 9.62 -2.78 27.88
CA ILE A 14 8.67 -3.79 27.40
C ILE A 14 8.91 -5.16 28.05
N ASP A 15 10.17 -5.50 28.34
CA ASP A 15 10.52 -6.79 28.95
C ASP A 15 10.14 -6.89 30.44
N GLN A 16 9.83 -5.76 31.09
CA GLN A 16 9.55 -5.68 32.54
C GLN A 16 8.08 -5.46 32.89
N VAL A 17 7.23 -5.17 31.90
CA VAL A 17 5.83 -4.79 32.10
C VAL A 17 4.88 -5.99 31.98
N ASP A 18 3.71 -5.86 32.60
CA ASP A 18 2.69 -6.91 32.56
C ASP A 18 1.96 -7.02 31.21
N GLU A 19 1.29 -8.15 31.00
CA GLU A 19 0.55 -8.44 29.76
C GLU A 19 -0.54 -7.40 29.46
N ARG A 20 -1.15 -6.81 30.50
CA ARG A 20 -2.21 -5.81 30.33
C ARG A 20 -1.64 -4.52 29.71
N PHE A 21 -0.48 -4.09 30.19
CA PHE A 21 0.23 -2.95 29.64
C PHE A 21 0.77 -3.25 28.23
N LEU A 22 1.32 -4.45 28.00
CA LEU A 22 1.74 -4.89 26.67
C LEU A 22 0.60 -4.83 25.66
N ARG A 23 -0.61 -5.29 26.02
CA ARG A 23 -1.80 -5.20 25.16
C ARG A 23 -2.19 -3.74 24.86
N ALA A 24 -2.09 -2.84 25.83
CA ALA A 24 -2.38 -1.42 25.62
C ALA A 24 -1.36 -0.76 24.67
N VAL A 25 -0.06 -1.03 24.86
CA VAL A 25 1.01 -0.54 23.99
C VAL A 25 0.86 -1.12 22.58
N TYR A 26 0.58 -2.41 22.45
CA TYR A 26 0.29 -3.06 21.17
C TYR A 26 -0.88 -2.38 20.45
N LEU A 27 -1.97 -2.08 21.16
CA LEU A 27 -3.12 -1.38 20.59
C LEU A 27 -2.75 0.04 20.14
N MET A 28 -2.02 0.80 20.96
CA MET A 28 -1.54 2.14 20.61
C MET A 28 -0.63 2.11 19.39
N VAL A 29 0.38 1.24 19.37
CA VAL A 29 1.34 1.15 18.27
C VAL A 29 0.65 0.67 16.99
N SER A 30 -0.23 -0.32 17.05
CA SER A 30 -1.01 -0.76 15.88
C SER A 30 -1.95 0.32 15.36
N THR A 31 -2.53 1.16 16.21
CA THR A 31 -3.28 2.34 15.75
C THR A 31 -2.41 3.43 15.14
N TYR A 32 -1.15 3.55 15.60
CA TYR A 32 -0.18 4.52 15.09
C TYR A 32 0.50 4.06 13.79
N GLN A 33 0.61 2.75 13.59
CA GLN A 33 1.03 2.12 12.32
C GLN A 33 0.01 2.32 11.20
N GLY A 34 -1.09 3.03 11.48
CA GLY A 34 -1.92 3.63 10.47
C GLY A 34 -2.91 2.63 9.89
N LYS A 35 -4.19 3.00 9.93
CA LYS A 35 -5.12 2.46 8.95
C LYS A 35 -4.56 2.87 7.60
N ASP A 36 -4.11 1.89 6.82
CA ASP A 36 -3.75 2.10 5.43
C ASP A 36 -4.95 2.75 4.73
N PRO A 37 -4.86 4.02 4.34
CA PRO A 37 -6.03 4.79 3.95
C PRO A 37 -6.58 4.26 2.62
N ILE A 38 -7.90 4.21 2.51
CA ILE A 38 -8.55 3.96 1.22
C ILE A 38 -8.33 5.19 0.34
N ILE A 39 -7.68 4.99 -0.80
CA ILE A 39 -7.35 6.07 -1.74
C ILE A 39 -8.10 5.96 -3.08
N GLY A 40 -8.85 4.86 -3.29
CA GLY A 40 -9.63 4.67 -4.50
C GLY A 40 -10.47 3.39 -4.46
N TYR A 41 -11.10 3.07 -5.58
CA TYR A 41 -11.87 1.85 -5.79
C TYR A 41 -11.49 1.20 -7.12
N ASP A 42 -11.60 -0.12 -7.20
CA ASP A 42 -11.46 -0.85 -8.47
C ASP A 42 -12.73 -0.80 -9.34
N LEU A 43 -12.69 -1.46 -10.50
CA LEU A 43 -13.82 -1.53 -11.43
C LEU A 43 -15.02 -2.30 -10.87
N ASP A 44 -14.80 -3.15 -9.87
CA ASP A 44 -15.84 -3.90 -9.15
C ASP A 44 -16.36 -3.13 -7.91
N GLY A 45 -15.85 -1.92 -7.67
CA GLY A 45 -16.20 -1.09 -6.52
C GLY A 45 -15.56 -1.54 -5.19
N ARG A 46 -14.52 -2.38 -5.22
CA ARG A 46 -13.77 -2.77 -4.01
C ARG A 46 -12.81 -1.63 -3.62
N PRO A 47 -12.73 -1.25 -2.34
CA PRO A 47 -11.81 -0.22 -1.88
C PRO A 47 -10.37 -0.68 -2.09
N ARG A 48 -9.51 0.24 -2.53
CA ARG A 48 -8.06 0.05 -2.60
C ARG A 48 -7.35 0.93 -1.59
N THR A 49 -6.37 0.36 -0.91
CA THR A 49 -5.57 1.08 0.07
C THR A 49 -4.32 1.71 -0.56
N ALA A 50 -3.60 2.55 0.20
CA ALA A 50 -2.41 3.21 -0.30
C ALA A 50 -1.23 2.27 -0.48
N SER A 51 -1.08 1.26 0.40
CA SER A 51 -0.04 0.23 0.21
C SER A 51 -0.32 -0.63 -1.02
N GLU A 52 -1.56 -1.09 -1.21
CA GLU A 52 -1.95 -1.89 -2.37
C GLU A 52 -1.69 -1.15 -3.69
N LEU A 53 -2.01 0.14 -3.77
CA LEU A 53 -1.72 0.92 -4.97
C LEU A 53 -0.21 1.07 -5.21
N THR A 54 0.57 1.23 -4.14
CA THR A 54 2.04 1.34 -4.25
C THR A 54 2.61 0.07 -4.87
N ASP A 55 2.21 -1.10 -4.37
CA ASP A 55 2.67 -2.40 -4.89
C ASP A 55 2.28 -2.59 -6.36
N ILE A 56 1.05 -2.21 -6.74
CA ILE A 56 0.59 -2.24 -8.13
C ILE A 56 1.49 -1.38 -9.01
N LEU A 57 1.70 -0.11 -8.64
CA LEU A 57 2.48 0.82 -9.45
C LEU A 57 3.95 0.38 -9.59
N GLU A 58 4.55 -0.16 -8.52
CA GLU A 58 5.90 -0.71 -8.58
C GLU A 58 5.99 -1.89 -9.56
N ASN A 59 5.00 -2.79 -9.54
CA ASN A 59 4.94 -3.91 -10.47
C ASN A 59 4.73 -3.45 -11.92
N GLU A 60 3.84 -2.49 -12.17
CA GLU A 60 3.62 -1.90 -13.51
C GLU A 60 4.90 -1.26 -14.07
N VAL A 61 5.66 -0.53 -13.23
CA VAL A 61 6.96 0.03 -13.62
C VAL A 61 7.96 -1.07 -13.93
N ALA A 62 7.98 -2.17 -13.17
CA ALA A 62 8.85 -3.30 -13.43
C ALA A 62 8.51 -4.01 -14.75
N LEU A 63 7.22 -4.22 -15.04
CA LEU A 63 6.73 -4.76 -16.32
C LEU A 63 7.15 -3.88 -17.50
N ALA A 64 6.91 -2.57 -17.40
CA ALA A 64 7.31 -1.63 -18.44
C ALA A 64 8.83 -1.66 -18.70
N ARG A 65 9.66 -1.76 -17.64
CA ARG A 65 11.12 -1.90 -17.76
C ARG A 65 11.54 -3.22 -18.43
N ARG A 66 10.75 -4.28 -18.31
CA ARG A 66 10.96 -5.56 -19.01
C ARG A 66 10.51 -5.55 -20.48
N GLY A 67 9.96 -4.43 -20.95
CA GLY A 67 9.41 -4.30 -22.30
C GLY A 67 7.94 -4.71 -22.41
N GLU A 68 7.29 -5.03 -21.29
CA GLU A 68 5.86 -5.35 -21.24
C GLU A 68 5.04 -4.06 -21.13
N TYR A 69 5.06 -3.26 -22.19
CA TYR A 69 4.29 -2.01 -22.30
C TYR A 69 3.53 -1.97 -23.63
N ILE A 70 2.50 -1.12 -23.68
CA ILE A 70 1.88 -0.70 -24.95
C ILE A 70 2.37 0.69 -25.32
N THR A 71 2.54 0.97 -26.61
CA THR A 71 2.81 2.33 -27.06
C THR A 71 1.54 3.16 -27.07
N ILE A 72 1.68 4.48 -27.10
CA ILE A 72 0.55 5.40 -27.23
C ILE A 72 -0.22 5.14 -28.53
N GLU A 73 0.47 4.82 -29.62
CA GLU A 73 -0.15 4.50 -30.91
C GLU A 73 -0.97 3.21 -30.83
N ALA A 74 -0.45 2.18 -30.16
CA ALA A 74 -1.16 0.93 -29.93
C ALA A 74 -2.43 1.17 -29.09
N PHE A 75 -2.31 1.96 -28.03
CA PHE A 75 -3.43 2.35 -27.17
C PHE A 75 -4.51 3.14 -27.93
N GLN A 76 -4.12 4.10 -28.77
CA GLN A 76 -5.07 4.87 -29.59
C GLN A 76 -5.85 3.96 -30.56
N LYS A 77 -5.16 2.99 -31.16
CA LYS A 77 -5.79 2.03 -32.07
C LYS A 77 -6.82 1.15 -31.38
N GLU A 78 -6.53 0.70 -30.16
CA GLU A 78 -7.42 -0.14 -29.36
C GLU A 78 -8.63 0.66 -28.86
N SER A 79 -8.40 1.84 -28.26
CA SER A 79 -9.46 2.67 -27.70
C SER A 79 -10.46 3.19 -28.74
N ALA A 80 -10.02 3.36 -29.99
CA ALA A 80 -10.91 3.70 -31.12
C ALA A 80 -12.01 2.63 -31.40
N GLN A 81 -11.88 1.41 -30.87
CA GLN A 81 -12.90 0.37 -31.00
C GLN A 81 -13.97 0.43 -29.91
N TRP A 82 -13.72 1.09 -28.78
CA TRP A 82 -14.62 1.05 -27.61
C TRP A 82 -15.95 1.78 -27.83
N GLY A 83 -15.98 2.76 -28.73
CA GLY A 83 -17.22 3.46 -29.10
C GLY A 83 -18.04 2.74 -30.17
N LYS A 84 -17.57 1.61 -30.70
CA LYS A 84 -18.30 0.86 -31.72
C LYS A 84 -19.26 -0.11 -31.03
N PRO A 85 -20.51 -0.23 -31.52
CA PRO A 85 -21.42 -1.24 -31.00
C PRO A 85 -20.82 -2.63 -31.20
N THR A 86 -20.76 -3.40 -30.11
CA THR A 86 -20.44 -4.83 -30.14
C THR A 86 -21.54 -5.56 -30.92
N LYS A 87 -21.14 -6.37 -31.91
CA LYS A 87 -22.06 -7.24 -32.68
C LYS A 87 -22.53 -8.42 -31.84
#